data_AF-A0A812VB93-F1
#
_entry.id   AF-A0A812VB93-F1
#
_cell.length_a   1.000
_cell.length_b   1.000
_cell.length_c   1.000
_cell.angle_alpha   90.00
_cell.angle_beta   90.00
_cell.angle_gamma   90.00
#
_symmetry.space_group_name_H-M   'P 1'
#
loop_
_entity.id
_entity.type
_entity.pdbx_description
1 polymer ?
#
loop_
_entity_poly.entity_id
_entity_poly.type
_entity_poly.pdbx_seq_one_letter_code
_entity_poly.pdbx_strand_id
1 'polypeptide(L)'
;MAIIPIPEGYKPTFAFSICPPSGIFFQLAMFLFDFLNDLVQIGTFLLHGDWWFAGFIALFVLLSSLPTVAWMTEKSSLKRFDPLGEARLCLARGVPTETWEGMLWAERTVEAPSTGLIGPYGASLLQLTPLQAASCLYGLYSSAKAMAEGKLQEEVKRGADAEVYALKAVRPFKTAMCSVWYGAAYAAELAAFAVASAVLHPLVTMPGYLLGAVANGAAAWFAGSPEFLEEAIFSCLGVGLAMAGLQTNIFFKPKATAPGGAKGPGWIPALCIFVRFIAWTALCFLDLPRGLVSLGSLSRPMGLPVLRAKFLEPAAACFEAIACFTSHFWISVEPEANATSMSLTEELGFGDCGWPATGELSSASTIFNTCLLLFAVVLVPLHMCIVVGMLLFNPIYACAAENPDLKREVEAKQREIDDFAKQKEQAAGQREQQSLLAD
;
A
#
# COMPACT_ATOMS: atom_id res chain seq x y z
N MET A 1 24.75 -6.18 -30.14
CA MET A 1 24.62 -5.56 -28.81
C MET A 1 25.89 -5.89 -28.02
N ALA A 2 26.87 -4.99 -28.00
CA ALA A 2 28.14 -5.23 -27.30
C ALA A 2 27.96 -4.91 -25.80
N ILE A 3 28.12 -5.92 -24.96
CA ILE A 3 28.08 -5.80 -23.50
C ILE A 3 29.32 -5.00 -23.10
N ILE A 4 29.13 -3.78 -22.62
CA ILE A 4 30.20 -2.96 -22.05
C ILE A 4 30.63 -3.63 -20.74
N PRO A 5 31.91 -3.95 -20.53
CA PRO A 5 32.37 -4.51 -19.26
C PRO A 5 32.10 -3.48 -18.15
N ILE A 6 31.35 -3.92 -17.15
CA ILE A 6 31.07 -3.16 -15.94
C ILE A 6 32.38 -3.09 -15.14
N PRO A 7 32.83 -1.92 -14.65
CA PRO A 7 34.07 -1.79 -13.89
C PRO A 7 34.11 -2.76 -12.70
N GLU A 8 35.25 -3.41 -12.46
CA GLU A 8 35.42 -4.33 -11.34
C GLU A 8 35.17 -3.59 -10.00
N GLY A 9 34.23 -4.10 -9.20
CA GLY A 9 33.76 -3.46 -7.96
C GLY A 9 32.42 -2.72 -8.10
N TYR A 10 31.97 -2.45 -9.32
CA TYR A 10 30.66 -1.88 -9.62
C TYR A 10 29.62 -3.00 -9.62
N LYS A 11 29.09 -3.40 -8.45
CA LYS A 11 27.84 -4.15 -8.44
C LYS A 11 26.74 -3.14 -8.75
N PRO A 12 26.13 -3.13 -9.96
CA PRO A 12 24.91 -2.37 -10.16
C PRO A 12 23.99 -2.81 -9.03
N THR A 13 23.63 -1.84 -8.21
CA THR A 13 22.80 -2.06 -7.04
C THR A 13 21.66 -2.98 -7.42
N PHE A 14 21.29 -3.92 -6.55
CA PHE A 14 20.21 -4.91 -6.72
C PHE A 14 18.86 -4.37 -7.31
N ALA A 15 18.72 -3.06 -7.46
CA ALA A 15 17.59 -2.33 -8.03
C ALA A 15 17.37 -2.50 -9.55
N PHE A 16 18.36 -2.88 -10.37
CA PHE A 16 18.21 -2.86 -11.86
C PHE A 16 18.45 -4.21 -12.53
N SER A 17 17.88 -5.25 -11.93
CA SER A 17 17.78 -6.59 -12.51
C SER A 17 16.58 -6.66 -13.48
N ILE A 18 16.72 -7.42 -14.57
CA ILE A 18 15.58 -7.80 -15.44
C ILE A 18 14.57 -8.66 -14.65
N CYS A 19 15.07 -9.40 -13.65
CA CYS A 19 14.32 -10.41 -12.91
C CYS A 19 13.75 -9.90 -11.57
N PRO A 20 12.60 -10.46 -11.13
CA PRO A 20 11.90 -10.11 -9.90
C PRO A 20 12.74 -10.32 -8.63
N PRO A 21 12.35 -9.70 -7.49
CA PRO A 21 11.08 -8.98 -7.24
C PRO A 21 11.11 -7.46 -7.45
N SER A 22 12.25 -6.87 -7.84
CA SER A 22 12.44 -5.42 -7.91
C SER A 22 12.82 -4.88 -9.29
N GLY A 23 12.72 -5.70 -10.35
CA GLY A 23 13.08 -5.30 -11.71
C GLY A 23 12.09 -4.33 -12.35
N ILE A 24 12.57 -3.48 -13.25
CA ILE A 24 11.77 -2.46 -13.97
C ILE A 24 10.60 -3.08 -14.75
N PHE A 25 10.77 -4.26 -15.34
CA PHE A 25 9.70 -4.96 -16.06
C PHE A 25 8.68 -5.57 -15.11
N PHE A 26 9.08 -5.98 -13.91
CA PHE A 26 8.14 -6.39 -12.88
C PHE A 26 7.32 -5.19 -12.39
N GLN A 27 7.94 -4.02 -12.21
CA GLN A 27 7.22 -2.78 -11.91
C GLN A 27 6.26 -2.39 -13.04
N LEU A 28 6.68 -2.47 -14.30
CA LEU A 28 5.81 -2.23 -15.45
C LEU A 28 4.63 -3.21 -15.49
N ALA A 29 4.89 -4.49 -15.22
CA ALA A 29 3.84 -5.51 -15.17
C ALA A 29 2.84 -5.20 -14.04
N MET A 30 3.33 -4.89 -12.82
CA MET A 30 2.49 -4.49 -11.70
C MET A 30 1.62 -3.27 -12.04
N PHE A 31 2.22 -2.22 -12.60
CA PHE A 31 1.49 -1.02 -13.05
C PHE A 31 0.36 -1.37 -14.04
N LEU A 32 0.62 -2.25 -15.01
CA LEU A 32 -0.41 -2.72 -15.94
C LEU A 32 -1.47 -3.58 -15.27
N PHE A 33 -1.08 -4.46 -14.35
CA PHE A 33 -2.00 -5.29 -13.58
C PHE A 33 -2.90 -4.45 -12.67
N ASP A 34 -2.36 -3.39 -12.07
CA ASP A 34 -3.11 -2.45 -11.23
C ASP A 34 -4.17 -1.71 -12.05
N PHE A 35 -3.80 -1.19 -13.23
CA PHE A 35 -4.77 -0.59 -14.15
C PHE A 35 -5.88 -1.57 -14.57
N LEU A 36 -5.52 -2.81 -14.92
CA LEU A 36 -6.51 -3.84 -15.27
C LEU A 36 -7.40 -4.20 -14.09
N ASN A 37 -6.82 -4.30 -12.90
CA ASN A 37 -7.54 -4.57 -11.68
C ASN A 37 -8.57 -3.47 -11.37
N ASP A 38 -8.19 -2.20 -11.54
CA ASP A 38 -9.12 -1.08 -11.35
C ASP A 38 -10.29 -1.14 -12.33
N LEU A 39 -10.04 -1.49 -13.59
CA LEU A 39 -11.12 -1.71 -14.57
C LEU A 39 -12.04 -2.86 -14.15
N VAL A 40 -11.50 -3.94 -13.61
CA VAL A 40 -12.30 -5.06 -13.06
C VAL A 40 -13.11 -4.61 -11.85
N GLN A 41 -12.56 -3.80 -10.96
CA GLN A 41 -13.29 -3.26 -9.81
C GLN A 41 -14.40 -2.30 -10.24
N ILE A 42 -14.12 -1.37 -11.16
CA ILE A 42 -15.14 -0.49 -11.75
C ILE A 42 -16.25 -1.33 -12.38
N GLY A 43 -15.90 -2.30 -13.23
CA GLY A 43 -16.86 -3.21 -13.85
C GLY A 43 -17.68 -3.99 -12.81
N THR A 44 -17.06 -4.43 -11.72
CA THR A 44 -17.72 -5.11 -10.60
C THR A 44 -18.79 -4.21 -9.98
N PHE A 45 -18.44 -2.97 -9.62
CA PHE A 45 -19.43 -2.04 -9.04
C PHE A 45 -20.56 -1.70 -10.02
N LEU A 46 -20.26 -1.53 -11.30
CA LEU A 46 -21.28 -1.30 -12.34
C LEU A 46 -22.25 -2.49 -12.46
N LEU A 47 -21.73 -3.73 -12.43
CA LEU A 47 -22.54 -4.94 -12.50
C LEU A 47 -23.46 -5.11 -11.28
N HIS A 48 -23.04 -4.63 -10.11
CA HIS A 48 -23.83 -4.62 -8.88
C HIS A 48 -24.77 -3.39 -8.76
N GLY A 49 -24.73 -2.46 -9.73
CA GLY A 49 -25.58 -1.26 -9.73
C GLY A 49 -25.06 -0.13 -8.83
N ASP A 50 -23.81 -0.21 -8.38
CA ASP A 50 -23.18 0.74 -7.46
C ASP A 50 -22.40 1.84 -8.20
N TRP A 51 -23.15 2.72 -8.87
CA TRP A 51 -22.60 3.79 -9.70
C TRP A 51 -21.68 4.77 -8.94
N TRP A 52 -21.92 4.98 -7.65
CA TRP A 52 -21.10 5.85 -6.81
C TRP A 52 -19.69 5.30 -6.61
N PHE A 53 -19.56 4.02 -6.24
CA PHE A 53 -18.26 3.39 -6.06
C PHE A 53 -17.48 3.31 -7.38
N ALA A 54 -18.16 2.90 -8.46
CA ALA A 54 -17.57 2.89 -9.80
C ALA A 54 -17.08 4.30 -10.21
N GLY A 55 -17.91 5.33 -9.99
CA GLY A 55 -17.60 6.71 -10.33
C GLY A 55 -16.41 7.27 -9.56
N PHE A 56 -16.32 7.00 -8.25
CA PHE A 56 -15.19 7.45 -7.45
C PHE A 56 -13.88 6.76 -7.86
N ILE A 57 -13.88 5.44 -8.05
CA ILE A 57 -12.67 4.73 -8.51
C ILE A 57 -12.25 5.26 -9.88
N ALA A 58 -13.18 5.37 -10.83
CA ALA A 58 -12.90 5.92 -12.15
C ALA A 58 -12.33 7.35 -12.09
N LEU A 59 -12.85 8.20 -11.21
CA LEU A 59 -12.34 9.56 -11.00
C LEU A 59 -10.87 9.54 -10.55
N PHE A 60 -10.50 8.72 -9.56
CA PHE A 60 -9.12 8.67 -9.07
C PHE A 60 -8.16 8.04 -10.07
N VAL A 61 -8.59 7.02 -10.80
CA VAL A 61 -7.82 6.46 -11.92
C VAL A 61 -7.56 7.52 -12.99
N LEU A 62 -8.56 8.34 -13.34
CA LEU A 62 -8.39 9.45 -14.29
C LEU A 62 -7.49 10.57 -13.75
N LEU A 63 -7.65 10.93 -12.47
CA LEU A 63 -6.82 11.93 -11.80
C LEU A 63 -5.35 11.51 -11.68
N SER A 64 -5.06 10.21 -11.64
CA SER A 64 -3.69 9.70 -11.70
C SER A 64 -3.19 9.58 -13.15
N SER A 65 -4.03 9.06 -14.06
CA SER A 65 -3.63 8.76 -15.44
C SER A 65 -3.42 10.01 -16.29
N LEU A 66 -4.30 11.02 -16.19
CA LEU A 66 -4.22 12.21 -17.05
C LEU A 66 -2.93 13.03 -16.80
N PRO A 67 -2.56 13.36 -15.54
CA PRO A 67 -1.29 14.02 -15.26
C PRO A 67 -0.09 13.15 -15.64
N THR A 68 -0.17 11.82 -15.44
CA THR A 68 0.89 10.90 -15.85
C THR A 68 1.13 10.94 -17.36
N VAL A 69 0.07 10.85 -18.17
CA VAL A 69 0.16 10.94 -19.64
C VAL A 69 0.74 12.28 -20.07
N ALA A 70 0.27 13.39 -19.48
CA ALA A 70 0.76 14.73 -19.78
C ALA A 70 2.25 14.87 -19.41
N TRP A 71 2.63 14.47 -18.20
CA TRP A 71 3.99 14.52 -17.70
C TRP A 71 4.94 13.69 -18.55
N MET A 72 4.57 12.45 -18.86
CA MET A 72 5.39 11.59 -19.72
C MET A 72 5.53 12.17 -21.12
N THR A 73 4.46 12.69 -21.71
CA THR A 73 4.53 13.29 -23.04
C THR A 73 5.45 14.52 -23.07
N GLU A 74 5.43 15.34 -22.01
CA GLU A 74 6.25 16.55 -21.94
C GLU A 74 7.71 16.25 -21.59
N LYS A 75 7.95 15.45 -20.54
CA LYS A 75 9.27 15.25 -19.91
C LYS A 75 10.07 14.09 -20.49
N SER A 76 9.42 13.09 -21.07
CA SER A 76 10.12 11.97 -21.71
C SER A 76 10.99 12.45 -22.87
N SER A 77 12.15 11.83 -23.04
CA SER A 77 12.95 11.98 -24.27
C SER A 77 12.24 11.39 -25.50
N LEU A 78 11.27 10.49 -25.32
CA LEU A 78 10.46 9.89 -26.37
C LEU A 78 9.34 10.81 -26.88
N LYS A 79 9.01 11.89 -26.14
CA LYS A 79 7.96 12.87 -26.48
C LYS A 79 6.59 12.26 -26.77
N ARG A 80 6.28 11.14 -26.11
CA ARG A 80 5.01 10.42 -26.20
C ARG A 80 4.80 9.59 -24.94
N PHE A 81 3.56 9.23 -24.66
CA PHE A 81 3.25 8.25 -23.61
C PHE A 81 3.65 6.84 -24.07
N ASP A 82 4.81 6.36 -23.60
CA ASP A 82 5.36 5.03 -23.91
C ASP A 82 6.05 4.44 -22.66
N PRO A 83 5.28 3.88 -21.71
CA PRO A 83 5.84 3.27 -20.50
C PRO A 83 6.84 2.14 -20.76
N LEU A 84 6.63 1.37 -21.84
CA LEU A 84 7.58 0.32 -22.23
C LEU A 84 8.89 0.92 -22.76
N GLY A 85 8.79 1.97 -23.58
CA GLY A 85 9.95 2.75 -24.03
C GLY A 85 10.72 3.34 -22.86
N GLU A 86 10.03 3.95 -21.89
CA GLU A 86 10.64 4.48 -20.67
C GLU A 86 11.31 3.39 -19.83
N ALA A 87 10.69 2.22 -19.67
CA ALA A 87 11.31 1.09 -18.98
C ALA A 87 12.62 0.65 -19.66
N ARG A 88 12.65 0.63 -21.00
CA ARG A 88 13.87 0.34 -21.78
C ARG A 88 14.93 1.42 -21.60
N LEU A 89 14.54 2.70 -21.54
CA LEU A 89 15.46 3.80 -21.26
C LEU A 89 16.04 3.68 -19.85
N CYS A 90 15.24 3.34 -18.86
CA CYS A 90 15.71 3.08 -17.50
C CYS A 90 16.75 1.94 -17.47
N LEU A 91 16.52 0.85 -18.22
CA LEU A 91 17.49 -0.25 -18.34
C LEU A 91 18.79 0.18 -19.02
N ALA A 92 18.67 0.97 -20.09
CA ALA A 92 19.83 1.46 -20.83
C ALA A 92 20.69 2.40 -19.97
N ARG A 93 20.05 3.28 -19.18
CA ARG A 93 20.71 4.18 -18.21
C ARG A 93 21.23 3.41 -16.99
N GLY A 94 20.60 2.29 -16.64
CA GLY A 94 20.86 1.54 -15.41
C GLY A 94 20.30 2.20 -14.15
N VAL A 95 19.42 3.21 -14.32
CA VAL A 95 18.75 3.99 -13.26
C VAL A 95 17.37 4.45 -13.75
N PRO A 96 16.40 4.77 -12.87
CA PRO A 96 15.08 5.25 -13.28
C PRO A 96 15.19 6.63 -13.94
N THR A 97 14.38 6.88 -14.95
CA THR A 97 14.22 8.23 -15.50
C THR A 97 13.37 9.08 -14.56
N GLU A 98 13.53 10.40 -14.58
CA GLU A 98 12.63 11.32 -13.87
C GLU A 98 11.17 11.12 -14.31
N THR A 99 10.97 10.80 -15.58
CA THR A 99 9.66 10.46 -16.14
C THR A 99 9.07 9.20 -15.52
N TRP A 100 9.87 8.16 -15.33
CA TRP A 100 9.46 6.92 -14.65
C TRP A 100 9.06 7.18 -13.20
N GLU A 101 9.85 7.95 -12.45
CA GLU A 101 9.52 8.30 -11.07
C GLU A 101 8.28 9.19 -10.98
N GLY A 102 8.06 10.09 -11.94
CA GLY A 102 6.85 10.90 -12.03
C GLY A 102 5.59 10.05 -12.25
N MET A 103 5.67 9.05 -13.13
CA MET A 103 4.60 8.08 -13.35
C MET A 103 4.24 7.32 -12.07
N LEU A 104 5.25 6.75 -11.39
CA LEU A 104 5.03 6.00 -10.16
C LEU A 104 4.56 6.91 -9.01
N TRP A 105 4.96 8.18 -8.98
CA TRP A 105 4.51 9.12 -7.95
C TRP A 105 2.99 9.34 -7.99
N ALA A 106 2.40 9.46 -9.18
CA ALA A 106 0.96 9.64 -9.35
C ALA A 106 0.17 8.42 -8.84
N GLU A 107 0.61 7.22 -9.20
CA GLU A 107 0.09 5.95 -8.68
C GLU A 107 0.14 5.92 -7.15
N ARG A 108 1.34 6.08 -6.58
CA ARG A 108 1.61 5.93 -5.14
C ARG A 108 0.91 6.95 -4.25
N THR A 109 0.63 8.15 -4.78
CA THR A 109 0.13 9.28 -3.99
C THR A 109 -1.35 9.59 -4.23
N VAL A 110 -1.89 9.28 -5.42
CA VAL A 110 -3.26 9.64 -5.81
C VAL A 110 -4.14 8.42 -5.95
N GLU A 111 -3.77 7.48 -6.82
CA GLU A 111 -4.61 6.33 -7.15
C GLU A 111 -4.60 5.32 -6.00
N ALA A 112 -3.44 4.80 -5.61
CA ALA A 112 -3.33 3.73 -4.61
C ALA A 112 -4.03 4.03 -3.26
N PRO A 113 -3.89 5.22 -2.63
CA PRO A 113 -4.62 5.52 -1.40
C PRO A 113 -6.14 5.51 -1.59
N SER A 114 -6.60 5.94 -2.76
CA SER A 114 -8.02 6.14 -3.04
C SER A 114 -8.70 4.83 -3.43
N THR A 115 -8.13 4.09 -4.37
CA THR A 115 -8.60 2.77 -4.79
C THR A 115 -8.50 1.77 -3.64
N GLY A 116 -7.41 1.82 -2.86
CA GLY A 116 -7.20 0.98 -1.69
C GLY A 116 -8.18 1.23 -0.55
N LEU A 117 -8.75 2.42 -0.42
CA LEU A 117 -9.80 2.72 0.57
C LEU A 117 -11.19 2.34 0.07
N ILE A 118 -11.50 2.75 -1.16
CA ILE A 118 -12.85 2.69 -1.71
C ILE A 118 -13.17 1.27 -2.17
N GLY A 119 -12.23 0.60 -2.82
CA GLY A 119 -12.39 -0.75 -3.37
C GLY A 119 -12.74 -1.77 -2.29
N PRO A 120 -11.88 -1.99 -1.27
CA PRO A 120 -12.16 -2.97 -0.22
C PRO A 120 -13.41 -2.66 0.61
N TYR A 121 -13.64 -1.38 0.93
CA TYR A 121 -14.87 -0.96 1.60
C TYR A 121 -16.11 -1.28 0.76
N GLY A 122 -16.15 -0.85 -0.50
CA GLY A 122 -17.28 -1.11 -1.40
C GLY A 122 -17.50 -2.61 -1.61
N ALA A 123 -16.43 -3.37 -1.84
CA ALA A 123 -16.48 -4.82 -2.05
C ALA A 123 -17.06 -5.57 -0.84
N SER A 124 -16.78 -5.12 0.40
CA SER A 124 -17.35 -5.71 1.62
C SER A 124 -18.88 -5.58 1.74
N LEU A 125 -19.47 -4.73 0.90
CA LEU A 125 -20.92 -4.52 0.83
C LEU A 125 -21.61 -5.43 -0.20
N LEU A 126 -20.85 -6.12 -1.06
CA LEU A 126 -21.37 -6.86 -2.22
C LEU A 126 -21.32 -8.38 -2.05
N GLN A 127 -22.11 -9.06 -2.89
CA GLN A 127 -21.95 -10.49 -3.15
C GLN A 127 -20.94 -10.68 -4.29
N LEU A 128 -19.72 -11.05 -3.94
CA LEU A 128 -18.62 -11.16 -4.87
C LEU A 128 -18.61 -12.54 -5.52
N THR A 129 -18.16 -12.61 -6.76
CA THR A 129 -17.65 -13.87 -7.35
C THR A 129 -16.19 -14.10 -6.92
N PRO A 130 -15.63 -15.31 -7.08
CA PRO A 130 -14.23 -15.57 -6.74
C PRO A 130 -13.24 -14.63 -7.43
N LEU A 131 -13.48 -14.30 -8.71
CA LEU A 131 -12.63 -13.38 -9.46
C LEU A 131 -12.70 -11.96 -8.90
N GLN A 132 -13.90 -11.51 -8.53
CA GLN A 132 -14.10 -10.19 -7.92
C GLN A 132 -13.43 -10.11 -6.54
N ALA A 133 -13.58 -11.14 -5.70
CA ALA A 133 -12.90 -11.19 -4.41
C ALA A 133 -11.37 -11.19 -4.56
N ALA A 134 -10.83 -11.97 -5.51
CA ALA A 134 -9.40 -11.98 -5.81
C ALA A 134 -8.89 -10.61 -6.30
N SER A 135 -9.64 -9.95 -7.18
CA SER A 135 -9.35 -8.59 -7.65
C SER A 135 -9.37 -7.57 -6.49
N CYS A 136 -10.33 -7.64 -5.58
CA CYS A 136 -10.38 -6.75 -4.42
C CYS A 136 -9.23 -6.98 -3.44
N LEU A 137 -8.83 -8.24 -3.21
CA LEU A 137 -7.66 -8.56 -2.37
C LEU A 137 -6.35 -8.12 -3.01
N TYR A 138 -6.21 -8.35 -4.32
CA TYR A 138 -5.06 -7.87 -5.08
C TYR A 138 -4.96 -6.34 -5.00
N GLY A 139 -6.07 -5.62 -5.25
CA GLY A 139 -6.11 -4.16 -5.14
C GLY A 139 -5.71 -3.67 -3.75
N LEU A 140 -6.22 -4.29 -2.67
CA LEU A 140 -5.79 -3.94 -1.32
C LEU A 140 -4.28 -4.12 -1.14
N TYR A 141 -3.73 -5.24 -1.59
CA TYR A 141 -2.30 -5.53 -1.50
C TYR A 141 -1.44 -4.57 -2.34
N SER A 142 -1.82 -4.34 -3.60
CA SER A 142 -1.05 -3.48 -4.51
C SER A 142 -1.11 -2.03 -4.08
N SER A 143 -2.27 -1.52 -3.65
CA SER A 143 -2.40 -0.20 -3.04
C SER A 143 -1.51 -0.05 -1.81
N ALA A 144 -1.55 -1.01 -0.87
CA ALA A 144 -0.71 -0.96 0.33
C ALA A 144 0.80 -0.98 0.00
N LYS A 145 1.20 -1.77 -0.99
CA LYS A 145 2.57 -1.83 -1.49
C LYS A 145 2.99 -0.50 -2.14
N ALA A 146 2.17 0.06 -3.02
CA ALA A 146 2.45 1.34 -3.68
C ALA A 146 2.59 2.47 -2.66
N MET A 147 1.68 2.54 -1.69
CA MET A 147 1.76 3.50 -0.59
C MET A 147 3.02 3.33 0.26
N ALA A 148 3.43 2.09 0.54
CA ALA A 148 4.67 1.80 1.27
C ALA A 148 5.92 2.26 0.51
N GLU A 149 5.97 2.02 -0.81
CA GLU A 149 7.04 2.52 -1.65
C GLU A 149 7.05 4.05 -1.72
N GLY A 150 5.87 4.67 -1.87
CA GLY A 150 5.70 6.13 -1.85
C GLY A 150 6.17 6.76 -0.55
N LYS A 151 5.77 6.21 0.60
CA LYS A 151 6.19 6.69 1.91
C LYS A 151 7.71 6.63 2.09
N LEU A 152 8.31 5.50 1.73
CA LEU A 152 9.75 5.33 1.83
C LEU A 152 10.49 6.30 0.89
N GLN A 153 10.01 6.46 -0.35
CA GLN A 153 10.56 7.41 -1.31
C GLN A 153 10.49 8.86 -0.81
N GLU A 154 9.35 9.23 -0.23
CA GLU A 154 9.12 10.56 0.32
C GLU A 154 10.02 10.84 1.53
N GLU A 155 10.20 9.84 2.40
CA GLU A 155 11.10 9.97 3.54
C GLU A 155 12.56 10.25 3.10
N VAL A 156 13.05 9.54 2.09
CA VAL A 156 14.41 9.77 1.58
C VAL A 156 14.52 11.15 0.94
N LYS A 157 13.59 11.53 0.05
CA LYS A 157 13.59 12.84 -0.62
C LYS A 157 13.54 14.01 0.36
N ARG A 158 12.72 13.90 1.40
CA ARG A 158 12.60 14.95 2.42
C ARG A 158 13.79 15.00 3.36
N GLY A 159 14.45 13.88 3.60
CA GLY A 159 15.53 13.76 4.57
C GLY A 159 16.94 13.99 4.01
N ALA A 160 17.17 13.56 2.77
CA ALA A 160 18.44 13.57 2.06
C ALA A 160 18.26 14.09 0.63
N ASP A 161 19.30 14.67 0.02
CA ASP A 161 19.27 15.00 -1.42
C ASP A 161 19.51 13.73 -2.24
N ALA A 162 18.61 12.75 -2.09
CA ALA A 162 18.77 11.41 -2.64
C ALA A 162 17.42 10.73 -2.90
N GLU A 163 17.48 9.64 -3.66
CA GLU A 163 16.33 8.80 -4.00
C GLU A 163 16.38 7.46 -3.25
N VAL A 164 15.24 6.75 -3.20
CA VAL A 164 15.13 5.51 -2.41
C VAL A 164 16.13 4.43 -2.82
N TYR A 165 16.53 4.40 -4.09
CA TYR A 165 17.47 3.41 -4.60
C TYR A 165 18.88 3.59 -4.01
N ALA A 166 19.28 4.81 -3.65
CA ALA A 166 20.53 5.05 -2.94
C ALA A 166 20.46 4.48 -1.52
N LEU A 167 19.34 4.67 -0.82
CA LEU A 167 19.13 4.04 0.49
C LEU A 167 19.08 2.51 0.40
N LYS A 168 18.42 1.94 -0.61
CA LYS A 168 18.41 0.49 -0.87
C LYS A 168 19.81 -0.05 -1.16
N ALA A 169 20.69 0.74 -1.78
CA ALA A 169 22.08 0.38 -2.00
C ALA A 169 22.88 0.31 -0.70
N VAL A 170 22.71 1.33 0.15
CA VAL A 170 23.51 1.55 1.35
C VAL A 170 23.05 0.66 2.51
N ARG A 171 21.74 0.43 2.64
CA ARG A 171 21.12 -0.38 3.72
C ARG A 171 20.03 -1.35 3.20
N PRO A 172 20.35 -2.29 2.29
CA PRO A 172 19.35 -3.12 1.61
C PRO A 172 18.42 -3.87 2.56
N PHE A 173 18.98 -4.51 3.60
CA PHE A 173 18.20 -5.29 4.55
C PHE A 173 17.27 -4.43 5.41
N LYS A 174 17.78 -3.33 5.97
CA LYS A 174 16.97 -2.41 6.81
C LYS A 174 15.87 -1.76 5.98
N THR A 175 16.17 -1.38 4.73
CA THR A 175 15.18 -0.82 3.82
C THR A 175 14.13 -1.86 3.42
N ALA A 176 14.51 -3.11 3.15
CA ALA A 176 13.56 -4.18 2.86
C ALA A 176 12.61 -4.46 4.04
N MET A 177 13.15 -4.58 5.27
CA MET A 177 12.32 -4.75 6.48
C MET A 177 11.36 -3.57 6.67
N CYS A 178 11.84 -2.34 6.45
CA CYS A 178 11.02 -1.13 6.51
C CYS A 178 9.91 -1.14 5.46
N SER A 179 10.20 -1.54 4.21
CA SER A 179 9.18 -1.64 3.16
C SER A 179 8.12 -2.68 3.49
N VAL A 180 8.52 -3.84 4.04
CA VAL A 180 7.59 -4.88 4.49
C VAL A 180 6.71 -4.36 5.62
N TRP A 181 7.29 -3.67 6.61
CA TRP A 181 6.54 -3.05 7.69
C TRP A 181 5.55 -2.00 7.19
N TYR A 182 5.98 -1.07 6.34
CA TYR A 182 5.08 -0.07 5.75
C TYR A 182 3.96 -0.72 4.93
N GLY A 183 4.27 -1.76 4.15
CA GLY A 183 3.26 -2.52 3.41
C GLY A 183 2.22 -3.15 4.35
N ALA A 184 2.68 -3.80 5.42
CA ALA A 184 1.79 -4.38 6.43
C ALA A 184 0.97 -3.31 7.18
N ALA A 185 1.57 -2.15 7.49
CA ALA A 185 0.90 -1.04 8.14
C ALA A 185 -0.21 -0.44 7.26
N TYR A 186 0.07 -0.18 5.98
CA TYR A 186 -0.93 0.30 5.04
C TYR A 186 -2.01 -0.75 4.78
N ALA A 187 -1.66 -2.03 4.65
CA ALA A 187 -2.66 -3.09 4.54
C ALA A 187 -3.58 -3.13 5.79
N ALA A 188 -3.02 -2.94 6.98
CA ALA A 188 -3.78 -2.84 8.22
C ALA A 188 -4.73 -1.63 8.22
N GLU A 189 -4.25 -0.46 7.82
CA GLU A 189 -5.04 0.77 7.70
C GLU A 189 -6.21 0.62 6.72
N LEU A 190 -5.93 0.13 5.51
CA LEU A 190 -6.94 -0.08 4.48
C LEU A 190 -8.00 -1.12 4.91
N ALA A 191 -7.56 -2.24 5.49
CA ALA A 191 -8.45 -3.28 5.97
C ALA A 191 -9.30 -2.80 7.16
N ALA A 192 -8.68 -2.14 8.15
CA ALA A 192 -9.38 -1.60 9.31
C ALA A 192 -10.38 -0.53 8.91
N PHE A 193 -10.05 0.33 7.95
CA PHE A 193 -11.01 1.28 7.40
C PHE A 193 -12.17 0.58 6.71
N ALA A 194 -11.92 -0.45 5.89
CA ALA A 194 -12.98 -1.18 5.21
C ALA A 194 -13.95 -1.82 6.24
N VAL A 195 -13.41 -2.49 7.26
CA VAL A 195 -14.18 -3.10 8.35
C VAL A 195 -14.96 -2.05 9.13
N ALA A 196 -14.27 -1.02 9.65
CA ALA A 196 -14.91 0.02 10.45
C ALA A 196 -15.98 0.78 9.66
N SER A 197 -15.70 1.08 8.38
CA SER A 197 -16.64 1.81 7.52
C SER A 197 -17.85 0.95 7.19
N ALA A 198 -17.67 -0.35 6.90
CA ALA A 198 -18.78 -1.27 6.71
C ALA A 198 -19.67 -1.37 7.96
N VAL A 199 -19.07 -1.36 9.15
CA VAL A 199 -19.77 -1.46 10.44
C VAL A 199 -20.43 -0.14 10.87
N LEU A 200 -19.80 1.02 10.67
CA LEU A 200 -20.20 2.30 11.30
C LEU A 200 -20.66 3.40 10.33
N HIS A 201 -20.50 3.22 9.03
CA HIS A 201 -20.63 4.25 7.98
C HIS A 201 -19.37 5.13 7.80
N PRO A 202 -18.94 5.39 6.54
CA PRO A 202 -17.78 6.25 6.25
C PRO A 202 -17.85 7.64 6.90
N LEU A 203 -19.04 8.22 7.03
CA LEU A 203 -19.21 9.52 7.69
C LEU A 203 -18.81 9.52 9.17
N VAL A 204 -18.83 8.36 9.83
CA VAL A 204 -18.37 8.20 11.22
C VAL A 204 -16.88 7.88 11.28
N THR A 205 -16.35 7.13 10.32
CA THR A 205 -14.93 6.72 10.30
C THR A 205 -14.00 7.80 9.74
N MET A 206 -14.41 8.53 8.70
CA MET A 206 -13.62 9.56 8.02
C MET A 206 -13.12 10.70 8.92
N PRO A 207 -13.88 11.21 9.91
CA PRO A 207 -13.34 12.17 10.87
C PRO A 207 -12.07 11.68 11.58
N GLY A 208 -11.90 10.36 11.77
CA GLY A 208 -10.67 9.77 12.30
C GLY A 208 -9.44 10.03 11.42
N TYR A 209 -9.59 10.11 10.10
CA TYR A 209 -8.49 10.50 9.20
C TYR A 209 -8.22 12.00 9.22
N LEU A 210 -9.25 12.83 9.40
CA LEU A 210 -9.06 14.27 9.60
C LEU A 210 -8.23 14.54 10.87
N LEU A 211 -8.40 13.75 11.93
CA LEU A 211 -7.54 13.83 13.12
C LEU A 211 -6.08 13.55 12.79
N GLY A 212 -5.79 12.63 11.85
CA GLY A 212 -4.43 12.37 11.37
C GLY A 212 -3.82 13.57 10.64
N ALA A 213 -4.59 14.24 9.78
CA ALA A 213 -4.16 15.46 9.11
C ALA A 213 -3.91 16.61 10.11
N VAL A 214 -4.80 16.77 11.09
CA VAL A 214 -4.61 17.72 12.19
C VAL A 214 -3.37 17.36 13.03
N ALA A 215 -3.10 16.08 13.27
CA ALA A 215 -1.91 15.64 13.99
C ALA A 215 -0.63 15.98 13.25
N ASN A 216 -0.61 15.85 11.91
CA ASN A 216 0.51 16.29 11.09
C ASN A 216 0.72 17.80 11.21
N GLY A 217 -0.34 18.61 11.14
CA GLY A 217 -0.27 20.05 11.38
C GLY A 217 0.19 20.40 12.80
N ALA A 218 -0.32 19.71 13.82
CA ALA A 218 0.06 19.92 15.21
C ALA A 218 1.54 19.59 15.46
N ALA A 219 2.05 18.52 14.85
CA ALA A 219 3.46 18.18 14.91
C ALA A 219 4.33 19.26 14.24
N ALA A 220 3.92 19.75 13.06
CA ALA A 220 4.54 20.88 12.37
C ALA A 220 4.61 22.14 13.24
N TRP A 221 3.48 22.48 13.87
CA TRP A 221 3.37 23.63 14.77
C TRP A 221 4.28 23.48 16.00
N PHE A 222 4.31 22.28 16.60
CA PHE A 222 5.14 21.99 17.78
C PHE A 222 6.64 22.23 17.52
N ALA A 223 7.11 21.98 16.29
CA ALA A 223 8.49 22.27 15.90
C ALA A 223 8.72 23.72 15.42
N GLY A 224 7.75 24.61 15.59
CA GLY A 224 7.84 26.01 15.20
C GLY A 224 7.76 26.25 13.70
N SER A 225 7.14 25.35 12.93
CA SER A 225 6.94 25.58 11.49
C SER A 225 5.81 26.59 11.24
N PRO A 226 6.03 27.66 10.44
CA PRO A 226 4.97 28.58 10.04
C PRO A 226 3.98 27.97 9.04
N GLU A 227 4.34 26.85 8.39
CA GLU A 227 3.57 26.17 7.33
C GLU A 227 2.60 25.12 7.90
N PHE A 228 2.38 25.07 9.21
CA PHE A 228 1.61 24.00 9.86
C PHE A 228 0.16 23.85 9.33
N LEU A 229 -0.47 24.95 8.87
CA LEU A 229 -1.81 24.91 8.30
C LEU A 229 -1.80 24.30 6.89
N GLU A 230 -0.79 24.63 6.09
CA GLU A 230 -0.58 24.05 4.77
C GLU A 230 -0.36 22.55 4.88
N GLU A 231 0.39 22.10 5.88
CA GLU A 231 0.60 20.68 6.18
C GLU A 231 -0.68 19.93 6.52
N ALA A 232 -1.55 20.55 7.33
CA ALA A 232 -2.85 19.97 7.65
C ALA A 232 -3.74 19.88 6.39
N ILE A 233 -3.78 20.95 5.58
CA ILE A 233 -4.56 20.98 4.34
C ILE A 233 -4.04 19.94 3.34
N PHE A 234 -2.72 19.89 3.13
CA PHE A 234 -2.09 18.92 2.23
C PHE A 234 -2.31 17.49 2.72
N SER A 235 -2.26 17.25 4.02
CA SER A 235 -2.57 15.93 4.61
C SER A 235 -4.05 15.55 4.46
N CYS A 236 -4.98 16.51 4.46
CA CYS A 236 -6.39 16.24 4.16
C CYS A 236 -6.59 15.79 2.70
N LEU A 237 -5.79 16.30 1.78
CA LEU A 237 -5.84 15.93 0.35
C LEU A 237 -5.03 14.65 0.06
N GLY A 238 -3.91 14.45 0.74
CA GLY A 238 -3.05 13.27 0.65
C GLY A 238 -3.41 12.23 1.71
N VAL A 239 -4.48 11.46 1.48
CA VAL A 239 -5.04 10.51 2.47
C VAL A 239 -4.00 9.52 3.01
N GLY A 240 -3.06 9.07 2.17
CA GLY A 240 -1.94 8.21 2.61
C GLY A 240 -1.01 8.85 3.65
N LEU A 241 -0.90 10.18 3.67
CA LEU A 241 -0.14 10.95 4.66
C LEU A 241 -0.91 11.08 5.98
N ALA A 242 -2.24 11.22 5.91
CA ALA A 242 -3.11 11.23 7.09
C ALA A 242 -3.23 9.83 7.76
N MET A 243 -2.99 8.76 7.00
CA MET A 243 -2.96 7.39 7.51
C MET A 243 -1.71 7.09 8.31
N ALA A 244 -0.54 7.24 7.69
CA ALA A 244 0.74 6.81 8.27
C ALA A 244 1.41 7.89 9.14
N GLY A 245 0.98 9.14 9.02
CA GLY A 245 1.64 10.29 9.62
C GLY A 245 2.83 10.78 8.79
N LEU A 246 2.95 12.08 8.64
CA LEU A 246 4.01 12.68 7.83
C LEU A 246 5.36 12.63 8.56
N GLN A 247 5.32 12.70 9.89
CA GLN A 247 6.47 12.78 10.78
C GLN A 247 6.98 11.41 11.27
N THR A 248 6.35 10.30 10.88
CA THR A 248 6.70 8.92 11.28
C THR A 248 7.86 8.35 10.44
N ASN A 249 9.02 9.01 10.50
CA ASN A 249 10.19 8.69 9.69
C ASN A 249 11.19 7.81 10.46
N ILE A 250 11.84 6.86 9.77
CA ILE A 250 12.72 5.85 10.38
C ILE A 250 14.21 6.19 10.26
N PHE A 251 14.60 6.68 9.10
CA PHE A 251 15.96 6.90 8.63
C PHE A 251 16.36 8.36 8.73
N PHE A 252 15.46 9.29 8.40
CA PHE A 252 15.81 10.69 8.27
C PHE A 252 14.79 11.64 8.90
N LYS A 253 15.33 12.71 9.50
CA LYS A 253 14.56 13.90 9.85
C LYS A 253 14.26 14.72 8.58
N PRO A 254 13.02 15.18 8.36
CA PRO A 254 12.69 16.07 7.24
C PRO A 254 13.52 17.37 7.25
N LYS A 255 13.95 17.82 6.07
CA LYS A 255 14.68 19.09 5.89
C LYS A 255 13.81 20.29 6.20
N ALA A 256 14.48 21.37 6.62
CA ALA A 256 13.85 22.61 7.03
C ALA A 256 13.32 23.49 5.88
N THR A 257 13.70 23.20 4.64
CA THR A 257 13.54 24.06 3.45
C THR A 257 12.64 23.46 2.37
N ALA A 258 12.06 22.27 2.60
CA ALA A 258 11.04 21.77 1.70
C ALA A 258 9.73 22.53 1.99
N PRO A 259 9.05 23.11 0.99
CA PRO A 259 7.67 23.58 1.19
C PRO A 259 6.82 22.38 1.64
N GLY A 260 6.14 22.49 2.78
CA GLY A 260 5.50 21.32 3.40
C GLY A 260 6.48 20.34 4.04
N GLY A 261 7.60 20.87 4.58
CA GLY A 261 8.59 20.15 5.35
C GLY A 261 8.20 20.03 6.82
N ALA A 262 7.33 19.07 7.13
CA ALA A 262 6.86 18.78 8.47
C ALA A 262 8.02 18.51 9.45
N LYS A 263 8.40 19.53 10.22
CA LYS A 263 9.26 19.40 11.40
C LYS A 263 8.38 18.97 12.56
N GLY A 264 8.74 17.94 13.33
CA GLY A 264 7.93 17.57 14.48
C GLY A 264 8.19 16.17 14.95
N PRO A 265 7.87 15.89 16.22
CA PRO A 265 8.07 14.55 16.74
C PRO A 265 7.01 13.58 16.19
N GLY A 266 7.44 12.38 15.81
CA GLY A 266 6.55 11.34 15.29
C GLY A 266 5.56 10.79 16.33
N TRP A 267 5.76 11.07 17.63
CA TRP A 267 4.84 10.62 18.68
C TRP A 267 3.44 11.25 18.59
N ILE A 268 3.33 12.46 18.05
CA ILE A 268 2.03 13.16 17.89
C ILE A 268 1.13 12.40 16.91
N PRO A 269 1.52 12.18 15.63
CA PRO A 269 0.70 11.39 14.72
C PRO A 269 0.52 9.94 15.20
N ALA A 270 1.55 9.32 15.80
CA ALA A 270 1.44 7.96 16.34
C ALA A 270 0.35 7.84 17.43
N LEU A 271 0.25 8.81 18.34
CA LEU A 271 -0.80 8.84 19.36
C LEU A 271 -2.19 9.00 18.74
N CYS A 272 -2.34 9.86 17.73
CA CYS A 272 -3.61 10.06 17.04
C CYS A 272 -4.05 8.79 16.28
N ILE A 273 -3.12 8.08 15.65
CA ILE A 273 -3.38 6.77 15.01
C ILE A 273 -3.85 5.76 16.06
N PHE A 274 -3.19 5.70 17.22
CA PHE A 274 -3.58 4.82 18.33
C PHE A 274 -5.00 5.11 18.84
N VAL A 275 -5.30 6.39 19.11
CA VAL A 275 -6.64 6.82 19.54
C VAL A 275 -7.69 6.51 18.48
N ARG A 276 -7.38 6.69 17.18
CA ARG A 276 -8.26 6.35 16.07
C ARG A 276 -8.62 4.86 16.08
N PHE A 277 -7.63 3.97 16.16
CA PHE A 277 -7.90 2.53 16.17
C PHE A 277 -8.68 2.07 17.38
N ILE A 278 -8.40 2.62 18.57
CA ILE A 278 -9.19 2.34 19.78
C ILE A 278 -10.62 2.82 19.59
N ALA A 279 -10.82 4.04 19.11
CA ALA A 279 -12.16 4.61 18.90
C ALA A 279 -12.96 3.78 17.89
N TRP A 280 -12.37 3.42 16.75
CA TRP A 280 -13.04 2.57 15.76
C TRP A 280 -13.40 1.20 16.34
N THR A 281 -12.45 0.57 17.04
CA THR A 281 -12.69 -0.73 17.67
C THR A 281 -13.86 -0.62 18.66
N ALA A 282 -13.79 0.33 19.60
CA ALA A 282 -14.83 0.54 20.60
C ALA A 282 -16.20 0.78 19.96
N LEU A 283 -16.27 1.67 18.96
CA LEU A 283 -17.52 1.98 18.25
C LEU A 283 -18.08 0.74 17.52
N CYS A 284 -17.23 -0.12 16.94
CA CYS A 284 -17.67 -1.34 16.28
C CYS A 284 -18.32 -2.36 17.25
N PHE A 285 -18.00 -2.28 18.54
CA PHE A 285 -18.59 -3.13 19.58
C PHE A 285 -19.82 -2.52 20.27
N LEU A 286 -20.18 -1.28 19.95
CA LEU A 286 -21.41 -0.66 20.44
C LEU A 286 -22.57 -0.98 19.50
N ASP A 287 -23.77 -1.11 20.05
CA ASP A 287 -24.99 -1.11 19.24
C ASP A 287 -25.41 0.34 19.02
N LEU A 288 -25.20 0.84 17.80
CA LEU A 288 -25.48 2.23 17.46
C LEU A 288 -26.90 2.35 16.89
N PRO A 289 -27.64 3.42 17.22
CA PRO A 289 -28.96 3.64 16.65
C PRO A 289 -28.87 3.67 15.12
N ARG A 290 -29.84 3.02 14.45
CA ARG A 290 -30.01 3.12 12.98
C ARG A 290 -30.02 4.62 12.63
N GLY A 291 -29.17 5.03 11.69
CA GLY A 291 -28.70 6.41 11.63
C GLY A 291 -29.80 7.47 11.44
N LEU A 292 -29.42 8.72 11.76
CA LEU A 292 -30.33 9.85 12.01
C LEU A 292 -31.05 10.42 10.77
N VAL A 293 -30.68 10.01 9.53
CA VAL A 293 -31.20 10.65 8.30
C VAL A 293 -31.28 9.64 7.14
N SER A 294 -32.28 9.78 6.25
CA SER A 294 -32.45 8.97 5.03
C SER A 294 -31.53 9.35 3.85
N LEU A 295 -30.53 10.22 4.06
CA LEU A 295 -29.58 10.63 3.03
C LEU A 295 -28.50 9.54 2.86
N GLY A 296 -28.53 8.80 1.75
CA GLY A 296 -27.39 8.00 1.27
C GLY A 296 -26.95 6.83 2.16
N SER A 297 -27.82 5.85 2.40
CA SER A 297 -27.54 4.63 3.21
C SER A 297 -27.33 4.84 4.72
N LEU A 298 -27.44 6.07 5.23
CA LEU A 298 -27.34 6.40 6.65
C LEU A 298 -28.40 5.69 7.53
N SER A 299 -29.46 5.13 6.96
CA SER A 299 -30.47 4.34 7.69
C SER A 299 -30.05 2.87 7.94
N ARG A 300 -28.89 2.44 7.45
CA ARG A 300 -28.43 1.06 7.60
C ARG A 300 -28.14 0.72 9.07
N PRO A 301 -28.27 -0.56 9.48
CA PRO A 301 -27.80 -0.98 10.79
C PRO A 301 -26.31 -0.67 10.92
N MET A 302 -25.86 -0.36 12.14
CA MET A 302 -24.47 -0.06 12.44
C MET A 302 -24.05 -0.73 13.74
N GLY A 303 -22.75 -0.89 13.94
CA GLY A 303 -22.19 -1.42 15.18
C GLY A 303 -22.19 -2.94 15.25
N LEU A 304 -22.28 -3.47 16.48
CA LEU A 304 -22.04 -4.89 16.76
C LEU A 304 -22.85 -5.89 15.90
N PRO A 305 -24.16 -5.67 15.62
CA PRO A 305 -24.91 -6.59 14.77
C PRO A 305 -24.33 -6.72 13.36
N VAL A 306 -23.81 -5.62 12.80
CA VAL A 306 -23.17 -5.61 11.48
C VAL A 306 -21.81 -6.26 11.54
N LEU A 307 -21.00 -5.95 12.56
CA LEU A 307 -19.70 -6.59 12.76
C LEU A 307 -19.84 -8.11 12.82
N ARG A 308 -20.86 -8.59 13.55
CA ARG A 308 -21.15 -10.02 13.67
C ARG A 308 -21.52 -10.65 12.34
N ALA A 309 -22.57 -10.13 11.69
CA ALA A 309 -23.11 -10.73 10.46
C ALA A 309 -22.16 -10.63 9.25
N LYS A 310 -21.41 -9.52 9.11
CA LYS A 310 -20.54 -9.29 7.95
C LYS A 310 -19.11 -9.80 8.11
N PHE A 311 -18.61 -9.96 9.33
CA PHE A 311 -17.19 -10.28 9.55
C PHE A 311 -16.97 -11.45 10.51
N LEU A 312 -17.56 -11.44 11.71
CA LEU A 312 -17.29 -12.49 12.70
C LEU A 312 -17.87 -13.85 12.31
N GLU A 313 -19.11 -13.89 11.81
CA GLU A 313 -19.75 -15.13 11.34
C GLU A 313 -19.06 -15.69 10.10
N PRO A 314 -18.75 -14.88 9.06
CA PRO A 314 -17.89 -15.29 7.96
C PRO A 314 -16.54 -15.87 8.40
N ALA A 315 -15.87 -15.21 9.34
CA ALA A 315 -14.59 -15.67 9.84
C ALA A 315 -14.71 -17.01 10.56
N ALA A 316 -15.73 -17.18 11.41
CA ALA A 316 -16.01 -18.45 12.08
C ALA A 316 -16.25 -19.58 11.06
N ALA A 317 -17.07 -19.35 10.03
CA ALA A 317 -17.32 -20.34 8.99
C ALA A 317 -16.05 -20.69 8.19
N CYS A 318 -15.20 -19.71 7.87
CA CYS A 318 -13.91 -19.98 7.25
C CYS A 318 -12.98 -20.80 8.14
N PHE A 319 -12.94 -20.52 9.45
CA PHE A 319 -12.15 -21.30 10.40
C PHE A 319 -12.66 -22.75 10.53
N GLU A 320 -13.97 -22.94 10.62
CA GLU A 320 -14.59 -24.27 10.63
C GLU A 320 -14.26 -25.05 9.35
N ALA A 321 -14.35 -24.40 8.18
CA ALA A 321 -13.97 -25.02 6.91
C ALA A 321 -12.48 -25.41 6.87
N ILE A 322 -11.57 -24.54 7.33
CA ILE A 322 -10.12 -24.84 7.40
C ILE A 322 -9.85 -26.00 8.36
N ALA A 323 -10.50 -26.03 9.53
CA ALA A 323 -10.37 -27.13 10.48
C ALA A 323 -10.88 -28.46 9.88
N CYS A 324 -11.99 -28.43 9.14
CA CYS A 324 -12.49 -29.56 8.37
C CYS A 324 -11.42 -30.03 7.36
N PHE A 325 -10.96 -29.17 6.45
CA PHE A 325 -9.97 -29.53 5.45
C PHE A 325 -8.65 -30.07 6.03
N THR A 326 -8.14 -29.46 7.10
CA THR A 326 -6.87 -29.88 7.73
C THR A 326 -6.99 -31.22 8.44
N SER A 327 -8.12 -31.51 9.08
CA SER A 327 -8.38 -32.83 9.68
C SER A 327 -8.49 -33.94 8.61
N HIS A 328 -9.14 -33.68 7.49
CA HIS A 328 -9.18 -34.61 6.35
C HIS A 328 -7.81 -34.81 5.69
N PHE A 329 -7.03 -33.73 5.51
CA PHE A 329 -5.67 -33.84 4.96
C PHE A 329 -4.77 -34.68 5.86
N TRP A 330 -4.79 -34.44 7.18
CA TRP A 330 -3.98 -35.22 8.14
C TRP A 330 -4.29 -36.72 8.06
N ILE A 331 -5.57 -37.10 8.01
CA ILE A 331 -6.00 -38.49 7.87
C ILE A 331 -5.49 -39.12 6.56
N SER A 332 -5.44 -38.36 5.47
CA SER A 332 -4.97 -38.87 4.17
C SER A 332 -3.44 -39.02 4.05
N VAL A 333 -2.65 -38.33 4.89
CA VAL A 333 -1.18 -38.32 4.81
C VAL A 333 -0.52 -39.34 5.77
N GLU A 334 -1.26 -39.91 6.73
CA GLU A 334 -0.82 -41.03 7.59
C GLU A 334 -1.55 -42.37 7.26
N PRO A 335 -1.35 -42.97 6.07
CA PRO A 335 -2.04 -44.21 5.72
C PRO A 335 -1.49 -45.45 6.47
N GLU A 336 -0.19 -45.50 6.80
CA GLU A 336 0.44 -46.74 7.28
C GLU A 336 0.22 -47.05 8.78
N ALA A 337 -0.10 -46.06 9.61
CA ALA A 337 -0.42 -46.27 11.03
C ALA A 337 -1.91 -46.51 11.31
N ASN A 338 -2.80 -46.03 10.42
CA ASN A 338 -4.26 -46.06 10.60
C ASN A 338 -4.98 -47.09 9.72
N ALA A 339 -4.29 -47.75 8.77
CA ALA A 339 -4.90 -48.74 7.87
C ALA A 339 -5.46 -49.99 8.59
N THR A 340 -5.08 -50.25 9.84
CA THR A 340 -5.63 -51.38 10.62
C THR A 340 -6.83 -51.05 11.50
N SER A 341 -7.31 -49.79 11.55
CA SER A 341 -8.51 -49.43 12.33
C SER A 341 -9.72 -48.97 11.51
N MET A 342 -9.63 -48.91 10.18
CA MET A 342 -10.75 -48.48 9.31
C MET A 342 -11.76 -49.60 9.00
N SER A 343 -12.07 -50.44 9.99
CA SER A 343 -13.26 -51.29 9.97
C SER A 343 -14.17 -50.93 11.15
N LEU A 344 -14.63 -49.68 11.23
CA LEU A 344 -15.82 -49.36 12.01
C LEU A 344 -16.45 -48.06 11.48
N THR A 345 -17.74 -48.18 11.17
CA THR A 345 -18.75 -47.14 10.89
C THR A 345 -18.63 -46.34 9.59
N GLU A 346 -19.42 -46.78 8.61
CA GLU A 346 -20.27 -45.87 7.82
C GLU A 346 -20.99 -44.85 8.76
N GLU A 347 -21.25 -43.64 8.23
CA GLU A 347 -22.25 -42.66 8.72
C GLU A 347 -21.92 -41.54 9.74
N LEU A 348 -20.71 -40.97 9.79
CA LEU A 348 -20.56 -39.62 10.40
C LEU A 348 -19.71 -38.67 9.54
N GLY A 349 -20.40 -37.89 8.69
CA GLY A 349 -20.00 -36.52 8.34
C GLY A 349 -18.83 -36.31 7.38
N PHE A 350 -18.26 -37.35 6.76
CA PHE A 350 -17.14 -37.18 5.80
C PHE A 350 -17.51 -36.44 4.49
N GLY A 351 -18.80 -36.12 4.27
CA GLY A 351 -19.30 -35.41 3.08
C GLY A 351 -19.74 -33.96 3.31
N ASP A 352 -19.70 -33.44 4.55
CA ASP A 352 -20.35 -32.16 4.91
C ASP A 352 -19.38 -30.99 5.11
N CYS A 353 -18.10 -31.09 4.70
CA CYS A 353 -17.25 -29.91 4.61
C CYS A 353 -17.76 -29.00 3.48
N GLY A 354 -18.79 -28.19 3.76
CA GLY A 354 -19.31 -27.19 2.85
C GLY A 354 -18.35 -26.03 2.66
N TRP A 355 -18.34 -25.44 1.47
CA TRP A 355 -17.68 -24.14 1.29
C TRP A 355 -18.34 -23.12 2.22
N PRO A 356 -17.57 -22.28 2.95
CA PRO A 356 -18.13 -21.33 3.90
C PRO A 356 -19.00 -20.31 3.17
N ALA A 357 -20.32 -20.52 3.18
CA ALA A 357 -21.33 -19.56 2.78
C ALA A 357 -22.17 -19.26 4.03
N THR A 358 -22.26 -17.98 4.40
CA THR A 358 -22.91 -17.56 5.66
C THR A 358 -24.04 -16.59 5.35
N GLY A 359 -25.27 -17.00 5.64
CA GLY A 359 -26.47 -16.20 5.41
C GLY A 359 -26.64 -15.85 3.92
N GLU A 360 -26.63 -14.56 3.62
CA GLU A 360 -26.76 -14.03 2.25
C GLU A 360 -25.41 -13.85 1.52
N LEU A 361 -24.28 -14.15 2.15
CA LEU A 361 -22.97 -13.98 1.51
C LEU A 361 -22.59 -15.19 0.66
N SER A 362 -22.10 -14.92 -0.55
CA SER A 362 -21.43 -15.93 -1.36
C SER A 362 -20.15 -16.40 -0.67
N SER A 363 -19.66 -17.59 -1.01
CA SER A 363 -18.42 -18.10 -0.43
C SER A 363 -17.22 -17.18 -0.68
N ALA A 364 -17.18 -16.52 -1.85
CA ALA A 364 -16.14 -15.54 -2.15
C ALA A 364 -16.22 -14.29 -1.28
N SER A 365 -17.43 -13.76 -1.00
CA SER A 365 -17.60 -12.66 -0.04
C SER A 365 -17.24 -13.07 1.39
N THR A 366 -17.59 -14.29 1.79
CA THR A 366 -17.24 -14.83 3.10
C THR A 366 -15.72 -14.90 3.29
N ILE A 367 -14.97 -15.40 2.29
CA ILE A 367 -13.50 -15.40 2.31
C ILE A 367 -12.95 -13.98 2.34
N PHE A 368 -13.45 -13.10 1.46
CA PHE A 368 -12.99 -11.72 1.35
C PHE A 368 -13.13 -10.96 2.68
N ASN A 369 -14.32 -10.99 3.28
CA ASN A 369 -14.58 -10.33 4.56
C ASN A 369 -13.76 -10.95 5.70
N THR A 370 -13.55 -12.27 5.67
CA THR A 370 -12.66 -12.94 6.62
C THR A 370 -11.23 -12.43 6.49
N CYS A 371 -10.69 -12.32 5.28
CA CYS A 371 -9.35 -11.78 5.03
C CYS A 371 -9.22 -10.34 5.53
N LEU A 372 -10.22 -9.48 5.26
CA LEU A 372 -10.24 -8.10 5.77
C LEU A 372 -10.21 -8.07 7.31
N LEU A 373 -11.04 -8.88 7.96
CA LEU A 373 -11.06 -8.96 9.42
C LEU A 373 -9.72 -9.47 9.97
N LEU A 374 -9.14 -10.50 9.36
CA LEU A 374 -7.85 -11.05 9.78
C LEU A 374 -6.73 -10.01 9.63
N PHE A 375 -6.68 -9.27 8.51
CA PHE A 375 -5.73 -8.19 8.35
C PHE A 375 -5.92 -7.10 9.40
N ALA A 376 -7.16 -6.70 9.70
CA ALA A 376 -7.42 -5.71 10.75
C ALA A 376 -7.01 -6.24 12.14
N VAL A 377 -7.47 -7.42 12.55
CA VAL A 377 -7.27 -7.97 13.90
C VAL A 377 -5.83 -8.40 14.15
N VAL A 378 -5.08 -8.81 13.12
CA VAL A 378 -3.67 -9.23 13.27
C VAL A 378 -2.71 -8.08 13.01
N LEU A 379 -2.86 -7.37 11.88
CA LEU A 379 -1.88 -6.38 11.48
C LEU A 379 -2.01 -5.06 12.24
N VAL A 380 -3.21 -4.66 12.72
CA VAL A 380 -3.36 -3.43 13.52
C VAL A 380 -2.62 -3.56 14.86
N PRO A 381 -2.83 -4.60 15.69
CA PRO A 381 -2.06 -4.74 16.93
C PRO A 381 -0.56 -4.87 16.68
N LEU A 382 -0.16 -5.65 15.66
CA LEU A 382 1.25 -5.77 15.29
C LEU A 382 1.85 -4.41 14.90
N HIS A 383 1.15 -3.62 14.07
CA HIS A 383 1.54 -2.28 13.69
C HIS A 383 1.68 -1.38 14.93
N MET A 384 0.72 -1.41 15.85
CA MET A 384 0.78 -0.63 17.10
C MET A 384 1.98 -1.03 17.98
N CYS A 385 2.25 -2.33 18.12
CA CYS A 385 3.42 -2.82 18.86
C CYS A 385 4.73 -2.33 18.25
N ILE A 386 4.85 -2.35 16.91
CA ILE A 386 6.03 -1.84 16.22
C ILE A 386 6.13 -0.32 16.39
N VAL A 387 5.04 0.43 16.26
CA VAL A 387 5.04 1.89 16.49
C VAL A 387 5.50 2.23 17.90
N VAL A 388 4.98 1.54 18.92
CA VAL A 388 5.43 1.73 20.32
C VAL A 388 6.92 1.38 20.46
N GLY A 389 7.37 0.27 19.87
CA GLY A 389 8.79 -0.07 19.85
C GLY A 389 9.65 1.00 19.18
N MET A 390 9.20 1.56 18.06
CA MET A 390 9.90 2.62 17.33
C MET A 390 9.94 3.92 18.13
N LEU A 391 8.87 4.26 18.87
CA LEU A 391 8.85 5.40 19.79
C LEU A 391 9.81 5.23 20.97
N LEU A 392 10.00 4.00 21.46
CA LEU A 392 10.88 3.73 22.59
C LEU A 392 12.36 3.61 22.18
N PHE A 393 12.64 3.03 21.00
CA PHE A 393 13.99 2.62 20.62
C PHE A 393 14.58 3.38 19.42
N ASN A 394 13.77 4.09 18.63
CA ASN A 394 14.27 4.87 17.50
C ASN A 394 14.16 6.38 17.76
N PRO A 395 15.27 7.06 18.11
CA PRO A 395 15.24 8.50 18.43
C PRO A 395 14.89 9.37 17.22
N ILE A 396 15.11 8.89 15.99
CA ILE A 396 14.69 9.58 14.76
C ILE A 396 13.16 9.60 14.69
N TYR A 397 12.53 8.45 14.95
CA TYR A 397 11.09 8.30 14.94
C TYR A 397 10.42 9.07 16.09
N ALA A 398 10.95 8.96 17.31
CA ALA A 398 10.37 9.55 18.50
C ALA A 398 10.56 11.07 18.58
N CYS A 399 11.77 11.54 18.32
CA CYS A 399 12.20 12.91 18.62
C CYS A 399 12.68 13.68 17.38
N ALA A 400 12.55 13.10 16.18
CA ALA A 400 13.11 13.69 14.96
C ALA A 400 14.62 13.96 15.08
N ALA A 401 15.35 13.03 15.71
CA ALA A 401 16.81 13.10 15.82
C ALA A 401 17.48 13.01 14.44
N GLU A 402 18.67 13.60 14.32
CA GLU A 402 19.43 13.59 13.07
C GLU A 402 20.35 12.37 12.99
N ASN A 403 20.52 11.85 11.77
CA ASN A 403 21.49 10.80 11.46
C ASN A 403 22.42 11.29 10.34
N PRO A 404 23.40 12.16 10.69
CA PRO A 404 24.24 12.81 9.68
C PRO A 404 25.13 11.80 8.93
N ASP A 405 25.53 10.71 9.57
CA ASP A 405 26.41 9.71 8.96
C ASP A 405 25.67 8.92 7.86
N LEU A 406 24.46 8.43 8.16
CA LEU A 406 23.64 7.77 7.15
C LEU A 406 23.28 8.73 6.00
N LYS A 407 22.97 9.99 6.33
CA LYS A 407 22.64 11.01 5.32
C LYS A 407 23.81 11.22 4.35
N ARG A 408 25.02 11.43 4.86
CA ARG A 408 26.24 11.59 4.03
C ARG A 408 26.51 10.36 3.17
N GLU A 409 26.32 9.17 3.72
CA GLU A 409 26.54 7.90 2.99
C GLU A 409 25.55 7.74 1.83
N VAL A 410 24.27 8.05 2.07
CA VAL A 410 23.22 7.98 1.04
C VAL A 410 23.38 9.06 -0.02
N GLU A 411 23.73 10.30 0.34
CA GLU A 411 23.99 11.38 -0.63
C GLU A 411 25.29 11.15 -1.43
N ALA A 412 26.31 10.54 -0.81
CA ALA A 412 27.49 10.08 -1.53
C ALA A 412 27.12 8.99 -2.55
N LYS A 413 26.25 8.05 -2.16
CA LYS A 413 25.81 7.01 -3.07
C LYS A 413 24.92 7.54 -4.20
N GLN A 414 24.08 8.54 -3.94
CA GLN A 414 23.29 9.19 -4.98
C GLN A 414 24.21 9.83 -6.04
N ARG A 415 25.24 10.56 -5.61
CA ARG A 415 26.22 11.16 -6.55
C ARG A 415 26.90 10.12 -7.43
N GLU A 416 27.29 8.98 -6.85
CA GLU A 416 27.87 7.87 -7.61
C GLU A 416 26.90 7.33 -8.68
N ILE A 417 25.61 7.26 -8.35
CA ILE A 417 24.55 6.79 -9.26
C ILE A 417 24.32 7.81 -10.39
N ASP A 418 24.27 9.10 -10.06
CA ASP A 418 24.07 10.18 -11.03
C ASP A 418 25.25 10.28 -12.00
N ASP A 419 26.49 10.16 -11.50
CA ASP A 419 27.70 10.19 -12.32
C ASP A 419 27.74 9.01 -13.29
N PHE A 420 27.31 7.83 -12.84
CA PHE A 420 27.18 6.65 -13.71
C PHE A 420 26.11 6.82 -14.79
N ALA A 421 24.95 7.36 -14.43
CA ALA A 421 23.88 7.64 -15.40
C ALA A 421 24.38 8.61 -16.49
N LYS A 422 25.08 9.68 -16.11
CA LYS A 422 25.69 10.63 -17.06
C LYS A 422 26.72 9.97 -17.97
N GLN A 423 27.60 9.12 -17.42
CA GLN A 423 28.58 8.39 -18.23
C GLN A 423 27.92 7.48 -19.27
N LYS A 424 26.83 6.78 -18.89
CA LYS A 424 26.07 5.92 -19.80
C LYS A 424 25.38 6.70 -20.91
N GLU A 425 24.80 7.85 -20.59
CA GLU A 425 24.19 8.75 -21.57
C GLU A 425 25.21 9.32 -22.56
N GLN A 426 26.37 9.77 -22.07
CA GLN A 426 27.46 10.24 -22.92
C GLN A 426 27.97 9.13 -23.86
N ALA A 427 28.18 7.93 -23.33
CA ALA A 427 28.60 6.78 -24.12
C ALA A 427 27.55 6.36 -25.16
N ALA A 428 26.25 6.48 -24.84
CA ALA A 428 25.17 6.21 -25.78
C ALA A 428 25.14 7.27 -26.92
N GLY A 429 25.21 8.56 -26.58
CA GLY A 429 25.23 9.64 -27.57
C GLY A 429 26.45 9.60 -28.50
N GLN A 430 27.63 9.25 -27.97
CA GLN A 430 28.83 9.04 -28.80
C GLN A 430 28.68 7.88 -29.78
N ARG A 431 28.03 6.78 -29.35
CA ARG A 431 27.76 5.63 -30.25
C ARG A 431 26.78 5.99 -31.34
N GLU A 432 25.73 6.76 -31.03
CA GLU A 432 24.76 7.22 -32.01
C GLU A 432 25.41 8.13 -33.06
N GLN A 433 26.26 9.07 -32.63
CA GLN A 433 27.07 9.89 -33.54
C GLN A 433 28.02 9.05 -34.39
N GLN A 434 28.67 8.04 -33.82
CA GLN A 434 29.56 7.14 -34.57
C GLN A 434 28.79 6.28 -35.58
N SER A 435 27.57 5.82 -35.26
CA SER A 435 26.74 5.10 -36.23
C SER A 435 26.27 5.98 -37.39
N LEU A 436 25.96 7.25 -37.12
CA LEU A 436 25.54 8.20 -38.16
C LEU A 436 26.69 8.66 -39.07
N LEU A 437 27.94 8.47 -38.65
CA LEU A 437 29.14 8.78 -39.44
C LEU A 437 29.67 7.57 -40.23
N ALA A 438 29.18 6.37 -39.92
CA ALA A 438 29.56 5.13 -40.59
C ALA A 438 28.70 4.79 -41.82
N ASP A 439 27.57 5.49 -41.96
CA ASP A 439 26.73 5.55 -43.18
C ASP A 439 27.16 6.76 -44.04
#